data_AF-A0A220SCQ0-F1
#
_entry.id   AF-A0A220SCQ0-F1
#
_cell.length_a   1.000
_cell.length_b   1.000
_cell.length_c   1.000
_cell.angle_alpha   90.00
_cell.angle_beta   90.00
_cell.angle_gamma   90.00
#
_symmetry.space_group_name_H-M   'P 1'
#
loop_
_entity.id
_entity.type
_entity.pdbx_description
1 polymer ?
#
loop_
_entity_poly.entity_id
_entity_poly.type
_entity_poly.pdbx_seq_one_letter_code
_entity_poly.pdbx_strand_id
1 'polypeptide(L)'
;MKKKITLSLFLGLLCSQLNAQVGINTNSPSATLDILSKGNTSASKGLKISDSSSKELVTVQDNGNVGINKTSPNGKLHIVGDTGNGDVLYLENLKGENATTGFSNLLVDNSTGKVVKAVGLGTVMTNYRSTIQQVLDRNSTSAQLVELSSNDKLIETATSFDEATSTFTILEDGYYSVSGFVGFNGFRNDFTSVNQFVAMNLFFELSTDGGASWTQLTGTRNSFVGGAAGVGTTIAISPVASYLNASSKIRLIIQRPQISGNMTLGTPSGSNGHINLPTGQSYSKSVLIIKL
;
A
#
# COMPACT_ATOMS: atom_id res chain seq x y z
N MET A 1 73.16 16.10 -37.38
CA MET A 1 71.93 16.92 -37.20
C MET A 1 70.62 16.12 -37.13
N LYS A 2 70.52 14.89 -37.66
CA LYS A 2 69.24 14.13 -37.70
C LYS A 2 68.68 13.67 -36.34
N LYS A 3 69.53 13.30 -35.36
CA LYS A 3 69.08 12.79 -34.03
C LYS A 3 68.29 13.81 -33.18
N LYS A 4 68.59 15.11 -33.28
CA LYS A 4 67.89 16.14 -32.51
C LYS A 4 66.47 16.38 -33.03
N ILE A 5 66.27 16.33 -34.35
CA ILE A 5 64.95 16.47 -34.99
C ILE A 5 64.07 15.25 -34.68
N THR A 6 64.63 14.03 -34.71
CA THR A 6 63.86 12.82 -34.37
C THR A 6 63.43 12.80 -32.89
N LEU A 7 64.27 13.25 -31.97
CA LEU A 7 63.94 13.31 -30.53
C LEU A 7 62.88 14.38 -30.23
N SER A 8 62.95 15.54 -30.88
CA SER A 8 61.94 16.61 -30.74
C SER A 8 60.60 16.24 -31.36
N LEU A 9 60.59 15.52 -32.49
CA LEU A 9 59.36 15.02 -33.11
C LEU A 9 58.73 13.90 -32.27
N PHE A 10 59.54 13.03 -31.67
CA PHE A 10 59.09 11.96 -30.76
C PHE A 10 58.48 12.55 -29.47
N LEU A 11 59.12 13.55 -28.87
CA LEU A 11 58.61 14.21 -27.66
C LEU A 11 57.33 15.03 -27.94
N GLY A 12 57.21 15.64 -29.13
CA GLY A 12 56.00 16.33 -29.57
C GLY A 12 54.80 15.40 -29.83
N LEU A 13 55.05 14.20 -30.37
CA LEU A 13 54.00 13.17 -30.55
C LEU A 13 53.58 12.49 -29.24
N LEU A 14 54.48 12.39 -28.25
CA LEU A 14 54.16 11.85 -26.92
C LEU A 14 53.25 12.78 -26.10
N CYS A 15 53.34 14.10 -26.32
CA CYS A 15 52.54 15.09 -25.60
C CYS A 15 51.14 15.32 -26.18
N SER A 16 50.86 14.91 -27.43
CA SER A 16 49.56 15.10 -28.09
C SER A 16 48.53 13.99 -27.81
N GLN A 17 48.90 12.98 -27.02
CA GLN A 17 48.07 11.83 -26.65
C GLN A 17 47.65 11.85 -25.18
N LEU A 18 47.96 12.92 -24.44
CA LEU A 18 47.66 13.01 -23.02
C LEU A 18 46.29 13.65 -22.83
N ASN A 19 45.31 12.86 -22.42
CA ASN A 19 44.05 13.42 -21.89
C ASN A 19 44.39 14.29 -20.68
N ALA A 20 43.80 15.49 -20.59
CA ALA A 20 43.96 16.40 -19.45
C ALA A 20 43.16 15.90 -18.22
N GLN A 21 43.47 14.70 -17.75
CA GLN A 21 42.84 14.07 -16.60
C GLN A 21 43.75 14.20 -15.38
N VAL A 22 43.14 14.47 -14.23
CA VAL A 22 43.83 14.50 -12.94
C VAL A 22 43.43 13.26 -12.17
N GLY A 23 44.38 12.34 -12.00
CA GLY A 23 44.25 11.19 -11.10
C GLY A 23 44.84 11.51 -9.74
N ILE A 24 44.04 11.38 -8.67
CA ILE A 24 44.51 11.40 -7.30
C ILE A 24 44.54 9.95 -6.80
N ASN A 25 45.75 9.46 -6.53
CA ASN A 25 46.01 8.08 -6.09
C ASN A 25 45.60 6.99 -7.11
N THR A 26 45.53 7.33 -8.40
CA THR A 26 45.36 6.39 -9.52
C THR A 26 46.19 6.84 -10.73
N ASN A 27 46.81 5.90 -11.43
CA ASN A 27 47.58 6.15 -12.68
C ASN A 27 46.75 5.89 -13.94
N SER A 28 45.49 5.50 -13.78
CA SER A 28 44.56 5.23 -14.87
C SER A 28 43.23 5.90 -14.56
N PRO A 29 43.20 7.25 -14.54
CA PRO A 29 41.98 7.99 -14.23
C PRO A 29 40.89 7.68 -15.25
N SER A 30 39.71 7.33 -14.76
CA SER A 30 38.51 7.00 -15.55
C SER A 30 37.60 8.21 -15.79
N ALA A 31 37.87 9.34 -15.14
CA ALA A 31 37.14 10.60 -15.26
C ALA A 31 38.13 11.78 -15.39
N THR A 32 37.63 12.99 -15.69
CA THR A 32 38.46 14.21 -15.74
C THR A 32 39.17 14.50 -14.42
N LEU A 33 38.47 14.25 -13.30
CA LEU A 33 39.05 14.17 -11.96
C LEU A 33 38.64 12.83 -11.37
N ASP A 34 39.62 11.94 -11.18
CA ASP A 34 39.40 10.63 -10.57
C ASP A 34 40.11 10.58 -9.22
N ILE A 35 39.33 10.46 -8.15
CA ILE A 35 39.84 10.40 -6.78
C ILE A 35 39.64 8.97 -6.26
N LEU A 36 40.73 8.23 -6.18
CA LEU A 36 40.72 6.88 -5.65
C LEU A 36 41.16 6.89 -4.18
N SER A 37 40.23 6.68 -3.25
CA SER A 37 40.57 6.51 -1.84
C SER A 37 41.53 5.35 -1.59
N LYS A 38 42.39 5.47 -0.57
CA LYS A 38 43.23 4.33 -0.12
C LYS A 38 42.47 3.36 0.79
N GLY A 39 41.43 3.84 1.49
CA GLY A 39 40.58 3.03 2.34
C GLY A 39 39.26 2.66 1.66
N ASN A 40 38.44 1.88 2.37
CA ASN A 40 37.08 1.49 1.97
C ASN A 40 36.11 1.47 3.18
N THR A 41 36.47 2.13 4.28
CA THR A 41 35.70 2.16 5.54
C THR A 41 35.25 3.60 5.87
N SER A 42 34.49 3.78 6.95
CA SER A 42 34.12 5.12 7.44
C SER A 42 35.26 5.87 8.15
N ALA A 43 36.43 5.24 8.30
CA ALA A 43 37.56 5.81 9.05
C ALA A 43 38.29 6.93 8.29
N SER A 44 38.23 6.90 6.95
CA SER A 44 38.90 7.86 6.06
C SER A 44 37.94 8.42 5.02
N LYS A 45 38.40 9.47 4.34
CA LYS A 45 37.62 10.29 3.41
C LYS A 45 38.28 10.29 2.04
N GLY A 46 37.46 10.08 1.02
CA GLY A 46 37.88 10.23 -0.38
C GLY A 46 37.81 11.68 -0.83
N LEU A 47 36.84 12.45 -0.31
CA LEU A 47 36.71 13.87 -0.61
C LEU A 47 36.29 14.64 0.65
N LYS A 48 36.92 15.80 0.85
CA LYS A 48 36.56 16.78 1.88
C LYS A 48 36.57 18.17 1.27
N ILE A 49 35.47 18.90 1.41
CA ILE A 49 35.37 20.32 1.05
C ILE A 49 35.19 21.11 2.35
N SER A 50 36.02 22.12 2.57
CA SER A 50 35.97 22.98 3.77
C SER A 50 35.83 24.44 3.39
N ASP A 51 35.28 25.25 4.29
CA ASP A 51 35.30 26.71 4.14
C ASP A 51 36.66 27.32 4.56
N SER A 52 36.76 28.65 4.47
CA SER A 52 37.95 29.40 4.86
C SER A 52 38.29 29.35 6.35
N SER A 53 37.34 28.91 7.20
CA SER A 53 37.56 28.67 8.63
C SER A 53 37.99 27.23 8.94
N SER A 54 38.23 26.41 7.90
CA SER A 54 38.49 24.97 8.01
C SER A 54 37.30 24.14 8.54
N LYS A 55 36.08 24.69 8.53
CA LYS A 55 34.86 23.92 8.81
C LYS A 55 34.56 23.05 7.61
N GLU A 56 34.33 21.76 7.86
CA GLU A 56 34.02 20.79 6.82
C GLU A 56 32.56 20.91 6.38
N LEU A 57 32.37 21.27 5.12
CA LEU A 57 31.06 21.50 4.51
C LEU A 57 30.52 20.24 3.83
N VAL A 58 31.39 19.53 3.09
CA VAL A 58 31.04 18.29 2.39
C VAL A 58 32.07 17.22 2.72
N THR A 59 31.57 16.03 3.05
CA THR A 59 32.37 14.84 3.31
C THR A 59 31.92 13.72 2.40
N VAL A 60 32.86 13.01 1.78
CA VAL A 60 32.63 11.69 1.18
C VAL A 60 33.58 10.71 1.86
N GLN A 61 33.04 9.81 2.67
CA GLN A 61 33.80 8.74 3.33
C GLN A 61 34.12 7.62 2.34
N ASP A 62 35.18 6.85 2.61
CA ASP A 62 35.63 5.78 1.71
C ASP A 62 34.63 4.62 1.58
N ASN A 63 33.69 4.49 2.53
CA ASN A 63 32.56 3.54 2.44
C ASN A 63 31.38 4.07 1.59
N GLY A 64 31.55 5.22 0.93
CA GLY A 64 30.57 5.87 0.07
C GLY A 64 29.49 6.67 0.80
N ASN A 65 29.64 6.95 2.10
CA ASN A 65 28.70 7.82 2.80
C ASN A 65 29.03 9.29 2.56
N VAL A 66 28.01 10.09 2.22
CA VAL A 66 28.13 11.52 1.96
C VAL A 66 27.51 12.34 3.10
N GLY A 67 28.25 13.33 3.58
CA GLY A 67 27.81 14.26 4.62
C GLY A 67 27.77 15.69 4.10
N ILE A 68 26.70 16.42 4.42
CA ILE A 68 26.61 17.88 4.22
C ILE A 68 26.46 18.51 5.60
N ASN A 69 27.42 19.35 5.98
CA ASN A 69 27.58 19.88 7.34
C ASN A 69 27.68 18.77 8.41
N LYS A 70 28.14 17.57 8.01
CA LYS A 70 28.33 16.41 8.90
C LYS A 70 29.58 15.62 8.53
N THR A 71 30.57 15.65 9.43
CA THR A 71 31.89 15.01 9.23
C THR A 71 31.90 13.48 9.36
N SER A 72 30.88 12.92 10.04
CA SER A 72 30.70 11.48 10.24
C SER A 72 29.25 11.11 9.91
N PRO A 73 28.91 10.87 8.64
CA PRO A 73 27.56 10.47 8.25
C PRO A 73 27.17 9.11 8.84
N ASN A 74 25.93 8.97 9.29
CA ASN A 74 25.39 7.71 9.84
C ASN A 74 24.68 6.87 8.78
N GLY A 75 24.55 7.40 7.56
CA GLY A 75 23.89 6.77 6.42
C GLY A 75 24.49 7.28 5.11
N LYS A 76 23.95 6.80 3.98
CA LYS A 76 24.50 7.08 2.65
C LYS A 76 24.51 8.56 2.29
N LEU A 77 23.52 9.31 2.73
CA LEU A 77 23.49 10.77 2.69
C LEU A 77 23.00 11.28 4.04
N HIS A 78 23.80 12.12 4.72
CA HIS A 78 23.45 12.73 6.00
C HIS A 78 23.64 14.23 5.91
N ILE A 79 22.54 14.97 5.91
CA ILE A 79 22.52 16.44 5.88
C ILE A 79 22.10 16.93 7.25
N VAL A 80 22.84 17.87 7.83
CA VAL A 80 22.53 18.47 9.13
C VAL A 80 22.37 19.98 8.95
N GLY A 81 21.21 20.52 9.32
CA GLY A 81 20.95 21.96 9.27
C GLY A 81 21.81 22.75 10.27
N ASP A 82 21.89 24.07 10.08
CA ASP A 82 22.44 24.97 11.09
C ASP A 82 21.34 25.39 12.08
N THR A 83 21.73 25.74 13.29
CA THR A 83 20.82 26.14 14.39
C THR A 83 20.02 27.42 14.13
N GLY A 84 20.30 28.14 13.03
CA GLY A 84 19.70 29.45 12.72
C GLY A 84 18.63 29.48 11.63
N ASN A 85 18.60 28.52 10.68
CA ASN A 85 17.62 28.45 9.59
C ASN A 85 17.10 27.01 9.46
N GLY A 86 15.78 26.81 9.54
CA GLY A 86 15.13 25.52 9.75
C GLY A 86 15.17 24.52 8.59
N ASP A 87 15.67 24.91 7.41
CA ASP A 87 15.65 24.06 6.23
C ASP A 87 16.93 23.22 6.12
N VAL A 88 16.82 21.91 6.39
CA VAL A 88 17.90 20.94 6.20
C VAL A 88 18.04 20.54 4.72
N LEU A 89 16.94 20.53 3.97
CA LEU A 89 16.88 20.20 2.55
C LEU A 89 15.87 21.13 1.88
N TYR A 90 16.36 22.06 1.06
CA TYR A 90 15.53 22.99 0.30
C TYR A 90 15.30 22.45 -1.11
N LEU A 91 14.04 22.19 -1.47
CA LEU A 91 13.62 21.66 -2.76
C LEU A 91 12.67 22.67 -3.41
N GLU A 92 13.10 23.33 -4.48
CA GLU A 92 12.26 24.25 -5.25
C GLU A 92 11.64 23.58 -6.49
N ASN A 93 10.61 24.21 -7.06
CA ASN A 93 9.93 23.74 -8.28
C ASN A 93 9.35 22.31 -8.20
N LEU A 94 8.95 21.85 -7.00
CA LEU A 94 8.20 20.60 -6.81
C LEU A 94 6.76 20.63 -7.38
N LYS A 95 6.45 21.55 -8.31
CA LYS A 95 5.10 21.70 -8.87
C LYS A 95 4.78 20.50 -9.76
N GLY A 96 4.00 19.55 -9.23
CA GLY A 96 3.07 18.80 -10.06
C GLY A 96 2.03 19.78 -10.58
N GLU A 97 1.78 19.80 -11.89
CA GLU A 97 0.68 20.58 -12.44
C GLU A 97 -0.64 20.19 -11.75
N ASN A 98 -1.42 21.19 -11.34
CA ASN A 98 -2.73 21.10 -10.67
C ASN A 98 -2.80 20.54 -9.23
N ALA A 99 -2.76 21.46 -8.27
CA ALA A 99 -3.16 21.29 -6.86
C ALA A 99 -4.69 21.18 -6.66
N THR A 100 -5.36 20.34 -7.45
CA THR A 100 -6.78 19.97 -7.23
C THR A 100 -6.99 18.46 -7.10
N THR A 101 -5.97 17.65 -7.39
CA THR A 101 -5.89 16.20 -7.06
C THR A 101 -4.46 15.75 -6.71
N GLY A 102 -3.58 16.70 -6.37
CA GLY A 102 -2.13 16.53 -6.35
C GLY A 102 -1.58 15.92 -5.07
N PHE A 103 -1.07 14.69 -5.16
CA PHE A 103 -0.20 14.14 -4.14
C PHE A 103 1.23 14.63 -4.38
N SER A 104 1.90 15.14 -3.34
CA SER A 104 3.35 15.33 -3.38
C SER A 104 4.03 13.97 -3.57
N ASN A 105 4.97 13.86 -4.51
CA ASN A 105 5.77 12.64 -4.71
C ASN A 105 6.65 12.31 -3.48
N LEU A 106 6.73 13.23 -2.53
CA LEU A 106 7.45 13.17 -1.27
C LEU A 106 6.46 13.48 -0.13
N LEU A 107 6.08 12.47 0.65
CA LEU A 107 5.42 12.68 1.95
C LEU A 107 6.44 12.39 3.05
N VAL A 108 6.55 13.24 4.05
CA VAL A 108 7.34 12.97 5.25
C VAL A 108 6.40 12.45 6.33
N ASP A 109 6.59 11.20 6.74
CA ASP A 109 5.89 10.62 7.88
C ASP A 109 6.29 11.40 9.15
N ASN A 110 5.33 12.04 9.80
CA ASN A 110 5.61 12.91 10.95
C ASN A 110 5.95 12.13 12.24
N SER A 111 5.69 10.82 12.27
CA SER A 111 6.03 9.93 13.38
C SER A 111 7.40 9.27 13.22
N THR A 112 7.80 8.95 11.98
CA THR A 112 9.05 8.24 11.68
C THR A 112 10.12 9.08 10.98
N GLY A 113 9.76 10.25 10.45
CA GLY A 113 10.62 11.10 9.63
C GLY A 113 10.93 10.53 8.24
N LYS A 114 10.28 9.42 7.84
CA LYS A 114 10.59 8.71 6.60
C LYS A 114 9.89 9.35 5.39
N VAL A 115 10.60 9.46 4.29
CA VAL A 115 10.03 9.81 2.99
C VAL A 115 9.25 8.62 2.43
N VAL A 116 7.96 8.80 2.16
CA VAL A 116 7.08 7.79 1.56
C VAL A 116 6.44 8.30 0.26
N LYS A 117 6.19 7.38 -0.68
CA LYS A 117 5.42 7.66 -1.90
C LYS A 117 3.95 7.76 -1.52
N ALA A 118 3.28 8.85 -1.89
CA ALA A 118 1.84 8.94 -1.75
C ALA A 118 1.16 7.86 -2.62
N VAL A 119 0.54 6.88 -1.96
CA VAL A 119 -0.42 5.98 -2.61
C VAL A 119 -1.77 6.62 -2.39
N GLY A 120 -2.45 7.02 -3.46
CA GLY A 120 -3.78 7.62 -3.35
C GLY A 120 -4.70 6.71 -2.55
N LEU A 121 -5.15 7.18 -1.39
CA LEU A 121 -6.18 6.52 -0.60
C LEU A 121 -7.44 6.53 -1.46
N GLY A 122 -7.74 5.42 -2.13
CA GLY A 122 -8.95 5.32 -2.93
C GLY A 122 -10.15 5.32 -2.01
N THR A 123 -10.73 6.46 -1.66
CA THR A 123 -11.85 6.59 -0.70
C THR A 123 -13.19 6.11 -1.25
N VAL A 124 -13.23 5.69 -2.51
CA VAL A 124 -14.44 5.25 -3.20
C VAL A 124 -14.40 3.74 -3.41
N MET A 125 -15.34 3.01 -2.80
CA MET A 125 -15.57 1.61 -3.15
C MET A 125 -16.08 1.51 -4.59
N THR A 126 -15.34 0.76 -5.40
CA THR A 126 -15.77 0.36 -6.73
C THR A 126 -16.09 -1.13 -6.74
N ASN A 127 -16.94 -1.55 -7.69
CA ASN A 127 -17.08 -2.97 -8.01
C ASN A 127 -15.74 -3.49 -8.50
N TYR A 128 -15.24 -4.57 -7.91
CA TYR A 128 -13.95 -5.15 -8.23
C TYR A 128 -14.07 -6.66 -8.38
N ARG A 129 -13.28 -7.22 -9.29
CA ARG A 129 -13.24 -8.66 -9.57
C ARG A 129 -12.51 -9.40 -8.45
N SER A 130 -13.27 -10.02 -7.56
CA SER A 130 -12.73 -10.91 -6.55
C SER A 130 -12.09 -12.15 -7.16
N THR A 131 -10.97 -12.57 -6.58
CA THR A 131 -10.21 -13.77 -6.99
C THR A 131 -10.70 -15.05 -6.31
N ILE A 132 -11.45 -14.93 -5.20
CA ILE A 132 -11.95 -16.08 -4.43
C ILE A 132 -13.45 -16.26 -4.67
N GLN A 133 -13.79 -17.26 -5.48
CA GLN A 133 -15.18 -17.73 -5.57
C GLN A 133 -15.52 -18.52 -4.31
N GLN A 134 -16.48 -18.02 -3.54
CA GLN A 134 -16.90 -18.66 -2.30
C GLN A 134 -18.26 -19.33 -2.45
N VAL A 135 -18.29 -20.65 -2.19
CA VAL A 135 -19.52 -21.42 -2.04
C VAL A 135 -19.98 -21.30 -0.60
N LEU A 136 -21.25 -20.93 -0.38
CA LEU A 136 -21.84 -20.87 0.95
C LEU A 136 -22.49 -22.22 1.30
N ASP A 137 -22.45 -22.59 2.58
CA ASP A 137 -23.32 -23.61 3.17
C ASP A 137 -24.76 -23.08 3.19
N ARG A 138 -25.65 -23.80 2.51
CA ARG A 138 -27.03 -23.38 2.28
C ARG A 138 -28.00 -23.98 3.28
N ASN A 139 -27.56 -24.91 4.11
CA ASN A 139 -28.39 -25.58 5.12
C ASN A 139 -28.26 -24.91 6.48
N SER A 140 -27.08 -24.35 6.76
CA SER A 140 -26.78 -23.72 8.03
C SER A 140 -27.60 -22.45 8.30
N THR A 141 -27.96 -22.22 9.57
CA THR A 141 -28.34 -20.88 10.06
C THR A 141 -27.15 -20.14 10.67
N SER A 142 -26.01 -20.80 10.80
CA SER A 142 -24.82 -20.22 11.41
C SER A 142 -24.23 -19.14 10.50
N ALA A 143 -23.58 -18.18 11.15
CA ALA A 143 -22.76 -17.17 10.50
C ALA A 143 -21.67 -17.84 9.64
N GLN A 144 -21.50 -17.36 8.42
CA GLN A 144 -20.45 -17.80 7.51
C GLN A 144 -19.53 -16.62 7.20
N LEU A 145 -18.24 -16.82 7.38
CA LEU A 145 -17.21 -15.85 7.03
C LEU A 145 -17.26 -15.55 5.54
N VAL A 146 -17.25 -14.29 5.15
CA VAL A 146 -17.00 -13.92 3.75
C VAL A 146 -15.48 -13.91 3.55
N GLU A 147 -14.99 -14.85 2.75
CA GLU A 147 -13.56 -14.94 2.43
C GLU A 147 -13.16 -13.79 1.52
N LEU A 148 -12.10 -13.10 1.92
CA LEU A 148 -11.48 -11.97 1.23
C LEU A 148 -10.00 -12.27 1.00
N SER A 149 -9.42 -11.70 -0.04
CA SER A 149 -7.99 -11.78 -0.38
C SER A 149 -7.37 -10.40 -0.49
N SER A 150 -6.04 -10.34 -0.40
CA SER A 150 -5.26 -9.14 -0.70
C SER A 150 -5.45 -8.60 -2.12
N ASN A 151 -5.98 -9.43 -3.04
CA ASN A 151 -6.33 -9.03 -4.39
C ASN A 151 -7.74 -8.42 -4.50
N ASP A 152 -8.60 -8.54 -3.49
CA ASP A 152 -9.92 -7.89 -3.49
C ASP A 152 -9.78 -6.36 -3.32
N LYS A 153 -10.86 -5.62 -3.58
CA LYS A 153 -10.87 -4.17 -3.34
C LYS A 153 -11.11 -3.89 -1.86
N LEU A 154 -10.02 -3.92 -1.13
CA LEU A 154 -9.94 -3.55 0.27
C LEU A 154 -9.44 -2.11 0.36
N ILE A 155 -10.31 -1.19 0.74
CA ILE A 155 -9.93 0.19 1.01
C ILE A 155 -9.91 0.36 2.51
N GLU A 156 -8.72 0.56 3.04
CA GLU A 156 -8.51 0.53 4.47
C GLU A 156 -7.54 1.65 4.89
N THR A 157 -7.81 2.36 5.98
CA THR A 157 -6.88 3.32 6.59
C THR A 157 -6.73 3.04 8.07
N ALA A 158 -5.49 3.14 8.57
CA ALA A 158 -5.17 2.80 9.96
C ALA A 158 -5.68 1.40 10.37
N THR A 159 -5.58 0.45 9.45
CA THR A 159 -5.93 -0.97 9.62
C THR A 159 -4.92 -1.84 8.87
N SER A 160 -4.86 -3.12 9.20
CA SER A 160 -4.11 -4.14 8.45
C SER A 160 -4.96 -5.37 8.16
N PHE A 161 -4.97 -5.82 6.91
CA PHE A 161 -5.68 -7.04 6.50
C PHE A 161 -4.84 -8.33 6.61
N ASP A 162 -5.42 -9.36 7.22
CA ASP A 162 -4.92 -10.75 7.25
C ASP A 162 -5.80 -11.66 6.38
N GLU A 163 -5.27 -12.07 5.23
CA GLU A 163 -5.94 -12.93 4.26
C GLU A 163 -6.25 -14.34 4.82
N ALA A 164 -5.40 -14.90 5.68
CA ALA A 164 -5.58 -16.26 6.21
C ALA A 164 -6.82 -16.35 7.11
N THR A 165 -7.18 -15.25 7.75
CA THR A 165 -8.36 -15.16 8.63
C THR A 165 -9.48 -14.30 8.05
N SER A 166 -9.25 -13.63 6.91
CA SER A 166 -10.13 -12.60 6.34
C SER A 166 -10.54 -11.53 7.37
N THR A 167 -9.58 -11.09 8.19
CA THR A 167 -9.81 -10.09 9.25
C THR A 167 -9.01 -8.82 9.02
N PHE A 168 -9.61 -7.69 9.39
CA PHE A 168 -8.96 -6.38 9.46
C PHE A 168 -8.62 -6.10 10.91
N THR A 169 -7.37 -5.78 11.22
CA THR A 169 -6.95 -5.35 12.55
C THR A 169 -6.87 -3.83 12.59
N ILE A 170 -7.52 -3.20 13.57
CA ILE A 170 -7.47 -1.75 13.80
C ILE A 170 -6.11 -1.39 14.38
N LEU A 171 -5.41 -0.41 13.80
CA LEU A 171 -4.05 -0.04 14.23
C LEU A 171 -4.04 1.10 15.25
N GLU A 172 -5.09 1.93 15.26
CA GLU A 172 -5.16 3.13 16.10
C GLU A 172 -6.58 3.30 16.67
N ASP A 173 -6.69 3.86 17.87
CA ASP A 173 -8.00 4.26 18.40
C ASP A 173 -8.61 5.37 17.55
N GLY A 174 -9.93 5.36 17.35
CA GLY A 174 -10.64 6.45 16.70
C GLY A 174 -12.01 6.10 16.14
N TYR A 175 -12.63 7.06 15.46
CA TYR A 175 -13.84 6.83 14.68
C TYR A 175 -13.50 6.30 13.30
N TYR A 176 -14.25 5.29 12.86
CA TYR A 176 -14.10 4.66 11.56
C TYR A 176 -15.46 4.59 10.85
N SER A 177 -15.50 4.88 9.56
CA SER A 177 -16.62 4.53 8.69
C SER A 177 -16.41 3.13 8.13
N VAL A 178 -17.33 2.23 8.46
CA VAL A 178 -17.32 0.82 8.02
C VAL A 178 -18.45 0.58 7.04
N SER A 179 -18.12 0.05 5.86
CA SER A 179 -19.07 -0.35 4.83
C SER A 179 -18.50 -1.45 3.94
N GLY A 180 -19.37 -2.09 3.17
CA GLY A 180 -18.95 -3.13 2.24
C GLY A 180 -20.13 -3.67 1.47
N PHE A 181 -19.86 -4.51 0.48
CA PHE A 181 -20.91 -5.21 -0.24
C PHE A 181 -20.44 -6.57 -0.72
N VAL A 182 -21.40 -7.44 -1.02
CA VAL A 182 -21.19 -8.69 -1.75
C VAL A 182 -22.23 -8.82 -2.87
N GLY A 183 -21.79 -9.31 -4.02
CA GLY A 183 -22.69 -9.83 -5.05
C GLY A 183 -23.28 -11.16 -4.59
N PHE A 184 -24.60 -11.26 -4.52
CA PHE A 184 -25.31 -12.44 -4.05
C PHE A 184 -26.36 -12.89 -5.07
N ASN A 185 -26.44 -14.20 -5.32
CA ASN A 185 -27.48 -14.78 -6.15
C ASN A 185 -28.43 -15.60 -5.27
N GLY A 186 -29.64 -15.08 -5.09
CA GLY A 186 -30.71 -15.73 -4.32
C GLY A 186 -31.55 -16.73 -5.11
N PHE A 187 -31.13 -17.17 -6.30
CA PHE A 187 -31.94 -18.08 -7.11
C PHE A 187 -32.19 -19.42 -6.40
N ARG A 188 -33.42 -19.89 -6.55
CA ARG A 188 -33.87 -21.21 -6.14
C ARG A 188 -34.78 -21.77 -7.22
N ASN A 189 -34.39 -22.91 -7.77
CA ASN A 189 -35.14 -23.63 -8.79
C ASN A 189 -36.32 -24.45 -8.23
N ASP A 190 -36.42 -24.56 -6.91
CA ASP A 190 -37.45 -25.31 -6.19
C ASP A 190 -38.55 -24.42 -5.59
N PHE A 191 -38.52 -23.11 -5.87
CA PHE A 191 -39.62 -22.23 -5.50
C PHE A 191 -40.84 -22.49 -6.38
N THR A 192 -41.97 -22.75 -5.73
CA THR A 192 -43.26 -23.12 -6.31
C THR A 192 -44.36 -22.10 -6.01
N SER A 193 -44.09 -21.09 -5.18
CA SER A 193 -45.05 -20.06 -4.76
C SER A 193 -44.41 -18.68 -4.63
N VAL A 194 -45.18 -17.63 -4.95
CA VAL A 194 -44.78 -16.22 -4.82
C VAL A 194 -44.53 -15.77 -3.37
N ASN A 195 -44.99 -16.55 -2.38
CA ASN A 195 -44.75 -16.28 -0.96
C ASN A 195 -43.39 -16.80 -0.47
N GLN A 196 -42.62 -17.48 -1.33
CA GLN A 196 -41.29 -17.97 -1.00
C GLN A 196 -40.24 -16.92 -1.36
N PHE A 197 -39.24 -16.78 -0.51
CA PHE A 197 -38.15 -15.83 -0.70
C PHE A 197 -36.88 -16.31 0.00
N VAL A 198 -35.74 -15.83 -0.47
CA VAL A 198 -34.45 -15.98 0.20
C VAL A 198 -34.20 -14.74 1.04
N ALA A 199 -33.79 -14.88 2.30
CA ALA A 199 -33.40 -13.76 3.15
C ALA A 199 -31.96 -13.94 3.62
N MET A 200 -31.17 -12.87 3.54
CA MET A 200 -29.77 -12.85 3.90
C MET A 200 -29.44 -11.65 4.78
N ASN A 201 -28.73 -11.90 5.86
CA ASN A 201 -28.03 -10.87 6.61
C ASN A 201 -26.59 -10.78 6.09
N LEU A 202 -26.13 -9.56 5.83
CA LEU A 202 -24.72 -9.26 5.61
C LEU A 202 -24.31 -8.24 6.67
N PHE A 203 -23.28 -8.56 7.45
CA PHE A 203 -22.88 -7.70 8.57
C PHE A 203 -21.38 -7.83 8.85
N PHE A 204 -20.81 -6.77 9.38
CA PHE A 204 -19.49 -6.83 10.01
C PHE A 204 -19.63 -7.26 11.46
N GLU A 205 -18.70 -8.08 11.92
CA GLU A 205 -18.50 -8.34 13.34
C GLU A 205 -17.21 -7.69 13.84
N LEU A 206 -17.21 -7.33 15.12
CA LEU A 206 -16.08 -6.79 15.87
C LEU A 206 -15.66 -7.81 16.95
N SER A 207 -14.36 -8.01 17.09
CA SER A 207 -13.72 -8.71 18.19
C SER A 207 -12.75 -7.77 18.91
N THR A 208 -12.78 -7.77 20.24
CA THR A 208 -11.86 -7.01 21.10
C THR A 208 -10.89 -7.91 21.85
N ASP A 209 -10.94 -9.23 21.63
CA ASP A 209 -10.19 -10.27 22.33
C ASP A 209 -9.30 -11.10 21.38
N GLY A 210 -8.81 -10.47 20.31
CA GLY A 210 -7.90 -11.10 19.35
C GLY A 210 -8.57 -12.10 18.40
N GLY A 211 -9.90 -12.19 18.40
CA GLY A 211 -10.69 -13.06 17.53
C GLY A 211 -11.34 -14.25 18.24
N ALA A 212 -11.29 -14.31 19.58
CA ALA A 212 -11.91 -15.40 20.35
C ALA A 212 -13.44 -15.27 20.41
N SER A 213 -13.95 -14.03 20.53
CA SER A 213 -15.38 -13.71 20.56
C SER A 213 -15.71 -12.61 19.57
N TRP A 214 -16.93 -12.66 19.02
CA TRP A 214 -17.37 -11.74 17.97
C TRP A 214 -18.76 -11.19 18.28
N THR A 215 -18.95 -9.90 18.03
CA THR A 215 -20.22 -9.20 18.20
C THR A 215 -20.54 -8.42 16.93
N GLN A 216 -21.82 -8.33 16.56
CA GLN A 216 -22.20 -7.59 15.36
C GLN A 216 -21.89 -6.09 15.51
N LEU A 217 -21.19 -5.51 14.54
CA LEU A 217 -20.84 -4.10 14.48
C LEU A 217 -21.89 -3.30 13.69
N THR A 218 -22.11 -3.68 12.44
CA THR A 218 -23.06 -3.04 11.53
C THR A 218 -23.51 -4.03 10.47
N GLY A 219 -24.70 -3.87 9.89
CA GLY A 219 -25.17 -4.80 8.88
C GLY A 219 -26.48 -4.40 8.21
N THR A 220 -26.89 -5.24 7.28
CA THR A 220 -28.14 -5.11 6.54
C THR A 220 -28.82 -6.47 6.41
N ARG A 221 -30.14 -6.44 6.16
CA ARG A 221 -30.91 -7.61 5.74
C ARG A 221 -31.50 -7.35 4.37
N ASN A 222 -31.36 -8.31 3.47
CA ASN A 222 -31.96 -8.28 2.15
C ASN A 222 -32.83 -9.53 1.91
N SER A 223 -33.91 -9.36 1.15
CA SER A 223 -34.84 -10.43 0.77
C SER A 223 -35.03 -10.47 -0.75
N PHE A 224 -35.04 -11.68 -1.31
CA PHE A 224 -35.15 -11.95 -2.75
C PHE A 224 -36.40 -12.78 -3.02
N VAL A 225 -37.34 -12.24 -3.79
CA VAL A 225 -38.62 -12.92 -4.09
C VAL A 225 -38.39 -14.10 -5.03
N GLY A 226 -39.01 -15.22 -4.69
CA GLY A 226 -38.82 -16.50 -5.34
C GLY A 226 -39.60 -16.66 -6.64
N GLY A 227 -38.90 -16.51 -7.77
CA GLY A 227 -39.44 -16.76 -9.11
C GLY A 227 -38.75 -15.99 -10.23
N ALA A 228 -38.07 -14.88 -9.92
CA ALA A 228 -37.32 -14.09 -10.89
C ALA A 228 -35.82 -14.45 -10.85
N ALA A 229 -35.45 -15.47 -11.60
CA ALA A 229 -34.12 -16.06 -11.67
C ALA A 229 -33.14 -15.27 -12.56
N GLY A 230 -31.89 -15.12 -12.13
CA GLY A 230 -30.74 -15.00 -13.05
C GLY A 230 -29.89 -13.74 -12.97
N VAL A 231 -30.31 -12.71 -12.22
CA VAL A 231 -29.48 -11.52 -12.02
C VAL A 231 -28.92 -11.52 -10.60
N GLY A 232 -27.60 -11.72 -10.47
CA GLY A 232 -26.93 -11.45 -9.20
C GLY A 232 -27.25 -10.03 -8.71
N THR A 233 -27.54 -9.90 -7.43
CA THR A 233 -27.92 -8.65 -6.78
C THR A 233 -26.88 -8.27 -5.75
N THR A 234 -26.64 -6.98 -5.56
CA THR A 234 -25.69 -6.52 -4.53
C THR A 234 -26.39 -6.40 -3.18
N ILE A 235 -25.83 -7.04 -2.16
CA ILE A 235 -26.16 -6.78 -0.76
C ILE A 235 -25.11 -5.81 -0.24
N ALA A 236 -25.50 -4.61 0.16
CA ALA A 236 -24.59 -3.57 0.63
C ALA A 236 -24.91 -3.14 2.05
N ILE A 237 -23.85 -2.98 2.86
CA ILE A 237 -23.89 -2.35 4.18
C ILE A 237 -23.58 -0.87 3.97
N SER A 238 -24.53 0.00 4.32
CA SER A 238 -24.33 1.45 4.28
C SER A 238 -23.18 1.88 5.21
N PRO A 239 -22.46 2.96 4.89
CA PRO A 239 -21.43 3.51 5.78
C PRO A 239 -21.97 3.83 7.17
N VAL A 240 -21.36 3.23 8.18
CA VAL A 240 -21.66 3.51 9.59
C VAL A 240 -20.39 3.96 10.30
N ALA A 241 -20.46 5.10 10.97
CA ALA A 241 -19.39 5.58 11.85
C ALA A 241 -19.44 4.81 13.17
N SER A 242 -18.31 4.24 13.58
CA SER A 242 -18.16 3.50 14.84
C SER A 242 -16.81 3.84 15.48
N TYR A 243 -16.79 4.02 16.80
CA TYR A 243 -15.53 4.15 17.53
C TYR A 243 -14.92 2.76 17.72
N LEU A 244 -13.65 2.60 17.34
CA LEU A 244 -12.92 1.34 17.41
C LEU A 244 -11.59 1.55 18.12
N ASN A 245 -11.21 0.59 18.98
CA ASN A 245 -9.91 0.61 19.66
C ASN A 245 -8.87 -0.13 18.82
N ALA A 246 -7.62 0.30 18.91
CA ALA A 246 -6.45 -0.41 18.40
C ALA A 246 -6.44 -1.87 18.86
N SER A 247 -5.91 -2.75 18.01
CA SER A 247 -5.92 -4.22 18.15
C SER A 247 -7.28 -4.91 18.04
N SER A 248 -8.39 -4.18 17.95
CA SER A 248 -9.69 -4.80 17.64
C SER A 248 -9.68 -5.37 16.23
N LYS A 249 -10.44 -6.44 15.99
CA LYS A 249 -10.55 -7.09 14.68
C LYS A 249 -11.95 -6.95 14.10
N ILE A 250 -12.04 -6.75 12.79
CA ILE A 250 -13.28 -6.70 12.02
C ILE A 250 -13.28 -7.81 10.97
N ARG A 251 -14.43 -8.45 10.74
CA ARG A 251 -14.63 -9.40 9.62
C ARG A 251 -16.02 -9.26 9.03
N LEU A 252 -16.17 -9.64 7.77
CA LEU A 252 -17.45 -9.60 7.06
C LEU A 252 -18.13 -10.98 7.12
N ILE A 253 -19.40 -11.00 7.50
CA ILE A 253 -20.20 -12.20 7.69
C ILE A 253 -21.44 -12.16 6.82
N ILE A 254 -21.78 -13.31 6.25
CA ILE A 254 -23.07 -13.57 5.63
C ILE A 254 -23.79 -14.68 6.39
N GLN A 255 -25.07 -14.47 6.69
CA GLN A 255 -25.84 -15.41 7.50
C GLN A 255 -27.30 -15.46 7.05
N ARG A 256 -27.88 -16.66 7.11
CA ARG A 256 -29.33 -16.82 7.04
C ARG A 256 -29.97 -16.40 8.36
N PRO A 257 -30.99 -15.54 8.34
CA PRO A 257 -31.71 -15.23 9.56
C PRO A 257 -32.39 -16.49 10.11
N GLN A 258 -32.31 -16.69 11.43
CA GLN A 258 -33.04 -17.73 12.14
C GLN A 258 -34.53 -17.35 12.18
N ILE A 259 -35.29 -17.78 11.18
CA ILE A 259 -36.75 -17.55 11.13
C ILE A 259 -37.45 -18.86 10.78
N SER A 260 -38.60 -19.08 11.42
CA SER A 260 -39.52 -20.18 11.13
C SER A 260 -40.32 -19.93 9.86
N GLY A 261 -40.53 -20.95 9.01
CA GLY A 261 -41.37 -20.89 7.80
C GLY A 261 -40.64 -21.26 6.51
N ASN A 262 -41.27 -21.01 5.35
CA ASN A 262 -40.76 -21.33 3.99
C ASN A 262 -39.58 -20.45 3.52
N MET A 263 -38.85 -19.83 4.44
CA MET A 263 -37.68 -18.99 4.14
C MET A 263 -36.42 -19.85 4.10
N THR A 264 -35.81 -19.98 2.91
CA THR A 264 -34.63 -20.84 2.69
C THR A 264 -33.43 -20.01 2.23
N LEU A 265 -32.21 -20.40 2.62
CA LEU A 265 -30.97 -20.07 1.85
C LEU A 265 -31.08 -20.77 0.49
N GLY A 266 -30.37 -20.45 -0.59
CA GLY A 266 -30.55 -21.14 -1.91
C GLY A 266 -30.47 -22.72 -1.95
N THR A 267 -30.82 -23.44 -3.04
CA THR A 267 -30.62 -24.91 -3.29
C THR A 267 -29.19 -25.50 -3.57
N PRO A 268 -28.66 -26.48 -2.82
CA PRO A 268 -27.40 -27.20 -3.18
C PRO A 268 -27.46 -28.04 -4.48
N SER A 269 -26.28 -28.25 -5.07
CA SER A 269 -25.92 -28.93 -6.34
C SER A 269 -26.59 -28.43 -7.62
N GLY A 270 -25.78 -27.71 -8.40
CA GLY A 270 -25.93 -27.57 -9.85
C GLY A 270 -26.53 -26.27 -10.36
N SER A 271 -27.18 -25.44 -9.53
CA SER A 271 -27.77 -24.17 -10.00
C SER A 271 -27.97 -23.13 -8.87
N ASN A 272 -26.95 -22.26 -8.71
CA ASN A 272 -27.01 -20.87 -8.23
C ASN A 272 -27.42 -20.53 -6.78
N GLY A 273 -26.50 -20.64 -5.82
CA GLY A 273 -26.58 -19.86 -4.58
C GLY A 273 -25.24 -19.75 -3.91
N HIS A 274 -24.35 -19.06 -4.60
CA HIS A 274 -23.04 -18.66 -4.11
C HIS A 274 -23.01 -17.12 -4.05
N ILE A 275 -21.93 -16.58 -3.49
CA ILE A 275 -21.57 -15.18 -3.73
C ILE A 275 -21.20 -15.10 -5.22
N ASN A 276 -22.16 -14.65 -6.03
CA ASN A 276 -22.23 -14.91 -7.46
C ASN A 276 -22.34 -13.62 -8.26
N LEU A 277 -21.95 -13.77 -9.51
CA LEU A 277 -21.99 -12.77 -10.57
C LEU A 277 -23.40 -12.19 -10.82
N PRO A 278 -23.55 -10.86 -10.89
CA PRO A 278 -24.57 -10.22 -11.73
C PRO A 278 -24.23 -10.38 -13.22
N THR A 279 -25.21 -10.62 -14.08
CA THR A 279 -25.00 -10.67 -15.54
C THR A 279 -24.34 -9.37 -16.02
N GLY A 280 -23.13 -9.46 -16.59
CA GLY A 280 -22.38 -8.32 -17.15
C GLY A 280 -21.22 -7.77 -16.31
N GLN A 281 -20.91 -8.35 -15.13
CA GLN A 281 -19.73 -7.96 -14.31
C GLN A 281 -18.92 -9.19 -13.88
N SER A 282 -17.75 -9.02 -13.26
CA SER A 282 -16.95 -10.09 -12.63
C SER A 282 -17.17 -10.13 -11.10
N TYR A 283 -17.06 -11.30 -10.43
CA TYR A 283 -17.39 -11.54 -8.99
C TYR A 283 -17.07 -10.35 -8.09
N SER A 284 -18.02 -9.81 -7.31
CA SER A 284 -17.79 -8.54 -6.61
C SER A 284 -17.96 -8.65 -5.09
N LYS A 285 -16.86 -8.37 -4.38
CA LYS A 285 -16.83 -8.10 -2.93
C LYS A 285 -15.87 -6.94 -2.72
N SER A 286 -16.27 -5.99 -1.90
CA SER A 286 -15.40 -4.89 -1.49
C SER A 286 -15.69 -4.49 -0.05
N VAL A 287 -14.65 -4.03 0.63
CA VAL A 287 -14.72 -3.51 2.00
C VAL A 287 -14.09 -2.13 2.03
N LEU A 288 -14.72 -1.23 2.79
CA LEU A 288 -14.22 0.11 3.07
C LEU A 288 -14.25 0.33 4.58
N ILE A 289 -13.07 0.46 5.17
CA ILE A 289 -12.87 0.79 6.58
C ILE A 289 -11.93 1.98 6.62
N ILE A 290 -12.50 3.18 6.79
CA ILE A 290 -11.72 4.42 6.81
C ILE A 290 -11.81 5.08 8.18
N LYS A 291 -10.67 5.38 8.77
CA LYS A 291 -10.57 6.30 9.91
C LYS A 291 -11.07 7.69 9.49
N LEU A 292 -11.93 8.28 10.32
CA LEU A 292 -12.55 9.60 10.15
C LEU A 292 -11.76 10.70 10.85
#